data_AF-A0AAW5VJL1-F1
#
_entry.id   AF-A0AAW5VJL1-F1
#
_cell.length_a   1.000
_cell.length_b   1.000
_cell.length_c   1.000
_cell.angle_alpha   90.00
_cell.angle_beta   90.00
_cell.angle_gamma   90.00
#
_symmetry.space_group_name_H-M   'P 1'
#
loop_
_entity.id
_entity.type
_entity.pdbx_description
1 polymer ?
#
loop_
_entity_poly.entity_id
_entity_poly.type
_entity_poly.pdbx_seq_one_letter_code
_entity_poly.pdbx_strand_id
1 'polypeptide(L)'
;MTMDKIAIKVGTGKAACYRRWASKVKLVKDALIWMNRNQLELEKIPNTGSLRNDFLAVLKPHSMEEANAKLRVLGGLGTFWLDEEIEKKGITEIFGPWTEVNRTLIQRAMERGEISKKANVELVCKVLNSMATYRALIERKPPDKGLFIALIDNVVMPALKNPG
;
A
#
# COMPACT_ATOMS: atom_id res chain seq x y z
N MET A 1 -14.15 0.80 -12.91
CA MET A 1 -13.16 1.42 -13.83
C MET A 1 -12.96 0.50 -15.03
N THR A 2 -13.20 0.99 -16.26
CA THR A 2 -12.96 0.28 -17.54
C THR A 2 -12.00 1.10 -18.40
N MET A 3 -11.31 0.48 -19.35
CA MET A 3 -10.42 1.19 -20.28
C MET A 3 -11.17 2.29 -21.05
N ASP A 4 -12.40 2.02 -21.46
CA ASP A 4 -13.26 2.97 -22.19
C ASP A 4 -13.59 4.21 -21.34
N LYS A 5 -13.97 4.00 -20.08
CA LYS A 5 -14.24 5.11 -19.15
C LYS A 5 -12.98 5.94 -18.89
N ILE A 6 -11.80 5.33 -18.92
CA ILE A 6 -10.52 6.04 -18.79
C ILE A 6 -10.25 6.87 -20.04
N ALA A 7 -10.38 6.28 -21.23
CA ALA A 7 -10.16 6.95 -22.51
C ALA A 7 -11.02 8.22 -22.65
N ILE A 8 -12.32 8.10 -22.32
CA ILE A 8 -13.26 9.24 -22.26
C ILE A 8 -12.78 10.28 -21.24
N LYS A 9 -12.42 9.85 -20.03
CA LYS A 9 -12.02 10.77 -18.95
C LYS A 9 -10.76 11.58 -19.28
N VAL A 10 -9.78 10.98 -19.96
CA VAL A 10 -8.50 11.64 -20.30
C VAL A 10 -8.49 12.24 -21.71
N GLY A 11 -9.64 12.24 -22.41
CA GLY A 11 -9.78 12.83 -23.73
C GLY A 11 -8.94 12.16 -24.82
N THR A 12 -8.65 10.87 -24.69
CA THR A 12 -7.83 10.14 -25.67
C THR A 12 -8.59 9.01 -26.34
N GLY A 13 -8.14 8.60 -27.52
CA GLY A 13 -8.73 7.47 -28.24
C GLY A 13 -8.46 6.14 -27.52
N LYS A 14 -9.42 5.22 -27.57
CA LYS A 14 -9.31 3.87 -26.99
C LYS A 14 -8.03 3.15 -27.45
N ALA A 15 -7.69 3.26 -28.73
CA ALA A 15 -6.46 2.71 -29.30
C ALA A 15 -5.18 3.27 -28.64
N ALA A 16 -5.15 4.54 -28.26
CA ALA A 16 -4.01 5.15 -27.58
C ALA A 16 -3.84 4.58 -26.16
N CYS A 17 -4.93 4.39 -25.41
CA CYS A 17 -4.89 3.72 -24.11
C CYS A 17 -4.37 2.29 -24.22
N TYR A 18 -4.85 1.50 -25.19
CA TYR A 18 -4.41 0.11 -25.37
C TYR A 18 -2.97 -0.01 -25.87
N ARG A 19 -2.47 0.94 -26.66
CA ARG A 19 -1.04 0.99 -27.03
C ARG A 19 -0.13 1.15 -25.82
N ARG A 20 -0.55 1.93 -24.82
CA ARG A 20 0.22 2.13 -23.59
C ARG A 20 0.01 1.02 -22.57
N TRP A 21 -1.23 0.54 -22.44
CA TRP A 21 -1.60 -0.54 -21.52
C TRP A 21 -2.45 -1.58 -22.24
N ALA A 22 -1.81 -2.70 -22.60
CA ALA A 22 -2.47 -3.80 -23.30
C ALA A 22 -3.64 -4.42 -22.53
N SER A 23 -3.67 -4.28 -21.19
CA SER A 23 -4.76 -4.74 -20.34
C SER A 23 -5.04 -3.76 -19.19
N LYS A 24 -6.24 -3.86 -18.61
CA LYS A 24 -6.60 -3.12 -17.39
C LYS A 24 -5.66 -3.50 -16.23
N VAL A 25 -5.21 -4.74 -16.15
CA VAL A 25 -4.32 -5.21 -15.09
C VAL A 25 -2.97 -4.49 -15.17
N LYS A 26 -2.41 -4.33 -16.38
CA LYS A 26 -1.17 -3.55 -16.62
C LYS A 26 -1.34 -2.08 -16.24
N LEU A 27 -2.48 -1.47 -16.57
CA LEU A 27 -2.79 -0.10 -16.15
C LEU A 27 -2.86 0.05 -14.63
N VAL A 28 -3.54 -0.87 -13.94
CA VAL A 28 -3.66 -0.85 -12.47
C VAL A 28 -2.28 -1.03 -11.82
N LYS A 29 -1.45 -1.95 -12.32
CA LYS A 29 -0.08 -2.14 -11.84
C LYS A 29 0.73 -0.85 -11.92
N ASP A 30 0.78 -0.23 -13.10
CA ASP A 30 1.53 1.02 -13.32
C ASP A 30 1.00 2.16 -12.44
N ALA A 31 -0.32 2.27 -12.30
CA ALA A 31 -0.93 3.28 -11.45
C ALA A 31 -0.55 3.10 -9.97
N LEU A 32 -0.51 1.87 -9.46
CA LEU A 32 -0.07 1.58 -8.08
C LEU A 32 1.41 1.88 -7.89
N ILE A 33 2.26 1.47 -8.83
CA ILE A 33 3.70 1.78 -8.79
C ILE A 33 3.92 3.30 -8.78
N TRP A 34 3.20 4.03 -9.64
CA TRP A 34 3.26 5.49 -9.67
C TRP A 34 2.79 6.11 -8.35
N MET A 35 1.67 5.65 -7.79
CA MET A 35 1.17 6.13 -6.49
C MET A 35 2.18 5.89 -5.37
N ASN A 36 2.81 4.71 -5.33
CA ASN A 36 3.84 4.39 -4.34
C ASN A 36 5.03 5.33 -4.42
N ARG A 37 5.53 5.62 -5.63
CA ARG A 37 6.67 6.55 -5.82
C ARG A 37 6.36 7.97 -5.33
N ASN A 38 5.11 8.41 -5.44
CA ASN A 38 4.70 9.73 -4.94
C ASN A 38 4.46 9.74 -3.42
N GLN A 39 4.08 8.60 -2.85
CA GLN A 39 3.78 8.48 -1.42
C GLN A 39 5.02 8.18 -0.58
N LEU A 40 5.86 7.26 -1.04
CA LEU A 40 7.04 6.78 -0.33
C LEU A 40 8.29 7.53 -0.76
N GLU A 41 8.82 8.34 0.15
CA GLU A 41 10.16 8.91 0.02
C GLU A 41 11.13 8.02 0.79
N LEU A 42 11.72 7.02 0.11
CA LEU A 42 12.63 6.05 0.73
C LEU A 42 13.86 6.71 1.38
N GLU A 43 14.24 7.89 0.90
CA GLU A 43 15.35 8.68 1.47
C GLU A 43 14.96 9.45 2.75
N LYS A 44 13.65 9.58 3.03
CA LYS A 44 13.11 10.34 4.17
C LYS A 44 12.23 9.47 5.07
N ILE A 45 12.68 8.24 5.32
CA ILE A 45 12.00 7.34 6.26
C ILE A 45 12.03 7.95 7.67
N PRO A 46 10.85 8.17 8.32
CA PRO A 46 10.76 8.79 9.64
C PRO A 46 11.63 8.11 10.71
N ASN A 47 12.09 8.91 11.66
CA ASN A 47 12.81 8.45 12.86
C ASN A 47 12.54 9.41 14.03
N THR A 48 11.29 9.44 14.47
CA THR A 48 10.74 10.28 15.53
C THR A 48 11.11 9.82 16.94
N GLY A 49 11.77 8.65 17.06
CA GLY A 49 12.14 8.04 18.36
C GLY A 49 11.12 7.05 18.91
N SER A 50 9.98 6.82 18.22
CA SER A 50 9.06 5.73 18.56
C SER A 50 8.44 5.12 17.30
N LEU A 51 8.34 3.80 17.27
CA LEU A 51 7.81 3.04 16.13
C LEU A 51 6.40 3.46 15.77
N ARG A 52 5.56 3.67 16.79
CA ARG A 52 4.18 4.11 16.59
C ARG A 52 4.14 5.43 15.81
N ASN A 53 4.90 6.43 16.25
CA ASN A 53 4.91 7.73 15.59
C ASN A 53 5.59 7.64 14.22
N ASP A 54 6.59 6.77 14.06
CA ASP A 54 7.22 6.51 12.77
C ASP A 54 6.22 5.94 11.75
N PHE A 55 5.42 4.94 12.13
CA PHE A 55 4.35 4.42 11.27
C PHE A 55 3.34 5.50 10.90
N LEU A 56 2.91 6.32 11.87
CA LEU A 56 1.95 7.39 11.61
C LEU A 56 2.54 8.52 10.75
N ALA A 57 3.83 8.79 10.85
CA ALA A 57 4.52 9.80 10.05
C ALA A 57 4.68 9.38 8.58
N VAL A 58 4.73 8.07 8.29
CA VAL A 58 4.69 7.56 6.91
C VAL A 58 3.31 7.78 6.27
N LEU A 59 2.24 7.85 7.06
CA LEU A 59 0.90 8.12 6.55
C LEU A 59 0.77 9.60 6.16
N LYS A 60 1.00 9.89 4.88
CA LYS A 60 0.78 11.21 4.31
C LYS A 60 -0.71 11.57 4.34
N PRO A 61 -1.06 12.83 4.62
CA PRO A 61 -2.42 13.31 4.40
C PRO A 61 -2.77 13.18 2.91
N HIS A 62 -4.03 12.83 2.65
CA HIS A 62 -4.57 12.73 1.30
C HIS A 62 -5.84 13.58 1.21
N SER A 63 -6.01 14.25 0.08
CA SER A 63 -7.30 14.84 -0.28
C SER A 63 -8.35 13.74 -0.50
N MET A 64 -9.63 14.10 -0.42
CA MET A 64 -10.72 13.16 -0.73
C MET A 64 -10.63 12.65 -2.18
N GLU A 65 -10.12 13.45 -3.11
CA GLU A 65 -9.94 13.03 -4.49
C GLU A 65 -8.84 11.96 -4.62
N GLU A 66 -7.69 12.16 -3.97
CA GLU A 66 -6.58 11.21 -3.95
C GLU A 66 -7.00 9.90 -3.26
N ALA A 67 -7.71 9.98 -2.14
CA ALA A 67 -8.24 8.82 -1.43
C ALA A 67 -9.17 8.00 -2.33
N ASN A 68 -10.08 8.66 -3.05
CA ASN A 68 -10.98 8.01 -4.00
C ASN A 68 -10.25 7.46 -5.23
N ALA A 69 -9.18 8.13 -5.69
CA ALA A 69 -8.33 7.61 -6.76
C ALA A 69 -7.61 6.33 -6.32
N LYS A 70 -7.00 6.34 -5.13
CA LYS A 70 -6.34 5.18 -4.52
C LYS A 70 -7.31 4.01 -4.34
N LEU A 71 -8.52 4.27 -3.86
CA LEU A 71 -9.60 3.27 -3.77
C LEU A 71 -9.88 2.61 -5.13
N ARG A 72 -10.10 3.41 -6.19
CA ARG A 72 -10.41 2.86 -7.52
C ARG A 72 -9.29 2.00 -8.09
N VAL A 73 -8.03 2.39 -7.83
CA VAL A 73 -6.85 1.67 -8.30
C VAL A 73 -6.63 0.39 -7.48
N LEU A 74 -6.65 0.46 -6.14
CA LEU A 74 -6.59 -0.72 -5.26
C LEU A 74 -7.74 -1.70 -5.52
N GLY A 75 -8.94 -1.19 -5.84
CA GLY A 75 -10.08 -1.99 -6.27
C GLY A 75 -9.81 -2.82 -7.54
N GLY A 76 -8.82 -2.42 -8.33
CA GLY A 76 -8.35 -3.16 -9.50
C GLY A 76 -7.47 -4.37 -9.18
N LEU A 77 -6.96 -4.51 -7.96
CA LEU A 77 -6.14 -5.66 -7.55
C LEU A 77 -6.91 -6.99 -7.69
N GLY A 78 -8.23 -6.97 -7.54
CA GLY A 78 -9.07 -8.17 -7.73
C GLY A 78 -8.97 -8.79 -9.12
N THR A 79 -8.45 -8.08 -10.13
CA THR A 79 -8.26 -8.62 -11.49
C THR A 79 -6.87 -9.22 -11.72
N PHE A 80 -5.99 -9.25 -10.71
CA PHE A 80 -4.59 -9.69 -10.89
C PHE A 80 -4.46 -11.19 -11.16
N TRP A 81 -5.34 -12.00 -10.58
CA TRP A 81 -5.42 -13.45 -10.80
C TRP A 81 -5.77 -13.85 -12.25
N LEU A 82 -6.10 -12.87 -13.11
CA LEU A 82 -6.40 -13.09 -14.52
C LEU A 82 -5.16 -12.96 -15.42
N ASP A 83 -4.00 -12.61 -14.86
CA ASP A 83 -2.75 -12.37 -15.58
C ASP A 83 -1.55 -12.92 -14.77
N GLU A 84 -1.08 -14.13 -15.13
CA GLU A 84 -0.01 -14.84 -14.39
C GLU A 84 1.30 -14.05 -14.27
N GLU A 85 1.61 -13.22 -15.28
CA GLU A 85 2.83 -12.39 -15.28
C GLU A 85 2.76 -11.38 -14.12
N ILE A 86 1.60 -10.77 -13.95
CA ILE A 86 1.34 -9.77 -12.92
C ILE A 86 1.11 -10.42 -11.56
N GLU A 87 0.49 -11.59 -11.50
CA GLU A 87 0.34 -12.36 -10.26
C GLU A 87 1.70 -12.68 -9.63
N LYS A 88 2.67 -13.15 -10.42
CA LYS A 88 3.99 -13.59 -9.92
C LYS A 88 4.90 -12.43 -9.52
N LYS A 89 4.91 -11.33 -10.30
CA LYS A 89 5.89 -10.22 -10.12
C LYS A 89 5.28 -8.90 -9.68
N GLY A 90 4.05 -8.62 -10.09
CA GLY A 90 3.39 -7.34 -9.84
C GLY A 90 3.11 -7.09 -8.35
N ILE A 91 2.76 -8.14 -7.59
CA ILE A 91 2.52 -8.01 -6.15
C ILE A 91 3.78 -7.51 -5.44
N THR A 92 4.95 -8.08 -5.74
CA THR A 92 6.22 -7.64 -5.16
C THR A 92 6.58 -6.22 -5.59
N GLU A 93 6.38 -5.85 -6.86
CA GLU A 93 6.64 -4.48 -7.34
C GLU A 93 5.75 -3.43 -6.65
N ILE A 94 4.51 -3.79 -6.34
CA ILE A 94 3.52 -2.89 -5.71
C ILE A 94 3.73 -2.82 -4.20
N PHE A 95 3.86 -3.94 -3.51
CA PHE A 95 3.88 -3.96 -2.05
C PHE A 95 5.29 -3.95 -1.47
N GLY A 96 6.30 -4.33 -2.24
CA GLY A 96 7.71 -4.34 -1.84
C GLY A 96 8.20 -3.02 -1.26
N PRO A 97 7.95 -1.85 -1.90
CA PRO A 97 8.35 -0.56 -1.34
C PRO A 97 7.76 -0.27 0.04
N TRP A 98 6.49 -0.63 0.28
CA TRP A 98 5.85 -0.49 1.58
C TRP A 98 6.43 -1.46 2.61
N THR A 99 6.69 -2.71 2.21
CA THR A 99 7.34 -3.71 3.05
C THR A 99 8.73 -3.24 3.48
N GLU A 100 9.51 -2.62 2.60
CA GLU A 100 10.86 -2.14 2.89
C GLU A 100 10.87 -0.98 3.88
N VAL A 101 9.96 -0.01 3.70
CA VAL A 101 9.78 1.10 4.65
C VAL A 101 9.39 0.56 6.02
N ASN A 102 8.38 -0.31 6.08
CA ASN A 102 7.92 -0.89 7.35
C ASN A 102 9.02 -1.70 8.03
N ARG A 103 9.77 -2.51 7.27
CA ARG A 103 10.91 -3.28 7.76
C ARG A 103 11.97 -2.37 8.37
N THR A 104 12.32 -1.28 7.68
CA THR A 104 13.28 -0.29 8.18
C THR A 104 12.82 0.33 9.50
N LEU A 105 11.55 0.73 9.59
CA LEU A 105 10.98 1.29 10.82
C LEU A 105 11.03 0.30 11.99
N ILE A 106 10.56 -0.93 11.75
CA ILE A 106 10.51 -1.99 12.76
C ILE A 106 11.93 -2.35 13.22
N GLN A 107 12.88 -2.47 12.29
CA GLN A 107 14.28 -2.79 12.60
C GLN A 107 14.92 -1.73 13.51
N ARG A 108 14.72 -0.44 13.21
CA ARG A 108 15.19 0.66 14.08
C ARG A 108 14.57 0.58 15.47
N ALA A 109 13.28 0.22 15.57
CA ALA A 109 12.61 0.05 16.85
C ALA A 109 13.13 -1.15 17.65
N MET A 110 13.49 -2.25 16.98
CA MET A 110 14.15 -3.41 17.61
C MET A 110 15.53 -3.03 18.16
N GLU A 111 16.30 -2.25 17.40
CA GLU A 111 17.63 -1.76 17.82
C GLU A 111 17.55 -0.85 19.05
N ARG A 112 16.50 -0.03 19.14
CA ARG A 112 16.19 0.80 20.33
C ARG A 112 15.66 -0.01 21.52
N GLY A 113 15.30 -1.28 21.33
CA GLY A 113 14.67 -2.11 22.37
C GLY A 113 13.20 -1.77 22.65
N GLU A 114 12.51 -1.06 21.75
CA GLU A 114 11.09 -0.69 21.89
C GLU A 114 10.15 -1.88 21.71
N ILE A 115 10.60 -2.89 20.95
CA ILE A 115 9.84 -4.09 20.59
C ILE A 115 10.72 -5.34 20.72
N SER A 116 10.09 -6.51 20.73
CA SER A 116 10.80 -7.78 20.93
C SER A 116 11.65 -8.17 19.73
N LYS A 117 12.86 -8.69 19.99
CA LYS A 117 13.72 -9.27 18.95
C LYS A 117 13.13 -10.53 18.29
N LYS A 118 12.13 -11.14 18.92
CA LYS A 118 11.40 -12.31 18.39
C LYS A 118 10.20 -11.93 17.52
N ALA A 119 9.93 -10.65 17.33
CA ALA A 119 8.78 -10.18 16.57
C ALA A 119 8.85 -10.64 15.10
N ASN A 120 7.72 -11.10 14.56
CA ASN A 120 7.63 -11.52 13.16
C ASN A 120 7.39 -10.30 12.25
N VAL A 121 8.48 -9.64 11.86
CA VAL A 121 8.49 -8.43 11.02
C VAL A 121 7.73 -8.66 9.70
N GLU A 122 7.96 -9.80 9.07
CA GLU A 122 7.36 -10.11 7.76
C GLU A 122 5.84 -10.27 7.85
N LEU A 123 5.35 -10.94 8.90
CA LEU A 123 3.91 -11.07 9.14
C LEU A 123 3.26 -9.71 9.39
N VAL A 124 3.92 -8.84 10.15
CA VAL A 124 3.40 -7.48 10.42
C VAL A 124 3.31 -6.65 9.15
N CYS A 125 4.34 -6.69 8.29
CA CYS A 125 4.29 -6.02 6.98
C CYS A 125 3.10 -6.52 6.13
N LYS A 126 2.86 -7.83 6.13
CA LYS A 126 1.71 -8.43 5.44
C LYS A 126 0.38 -7.96 6.01
N VAL A 127 0.24 -7.90 7.34
CA VAL A 127 -0.99 -7.42 8.00
C VAL A 127 -1.30 -5.97 7.64
N LEU A 128 -0.30 -5.08 7.68
CA LEU A 128 -0.45 -3.67 7.30
C LEU A 128 -0.97 -3.52 5.86
N ASN A 129 -0.35 -4.22 4.90
CA ASN A 129 -0.75 -4.19 3.50
C ASN A 129 -2.13 -4.84 3.27
N SER A 130 -2.44 -5.91 4.01
CA SER A 130 -3.70 -6.65 3.88
C SER A 130 -4.89 -5.84 4.33
N MET A 131 -4.76 -5.08 5.43
CA MET A 131 -5.86 -4.25 5.94
C MET A 131 -6.22 -3.12 4.96
N ALA A 132 -5.22 -2.46 4.38
CA ALA A 132 -5.44 -1.45 3.34
C ALA A 132 -6.16 -2.05 2.11
N THR A 133 -5.76 -3.27 1.74
CA THR A 133 -6.34 -4.01 0.62
C THR A 133 -7.76 -4.47 0.91
N TYR A 134 -8.05 -4.96 2.12
CA TYR A 134 -9.39 -5.36 2.57
C TYR A 134 -10.36 -4.18 2.55
N ARG A 135 -9.95 -3.04 3.12
CA ARG A 135 -10.73 -1.79 3.12
C ARG A 135 -11.14 -1.37 1.70
N ALA A 136 -10.20 -1.48 0.75
CA ALA A 136 -10.44 -1.07 -0.63
C ALA A 136 -11.22 -2.10 -1.46
N LEU A 137 -10.89 -3.39 -1.38
CA LEU A 137 -11.50 -4.44 -2.21
C LEU A 137 -12.84 -4.92 -1.68
N ILE A 138 -12.93 -5.15 -0.37
CA ILE A 138 -14.09 -5.78 0.27
C ILE A 138 -15.05 -4.71 0.75
N GLU A 139 -14.58 -3.78 1.57
CA GLU A 139 -15.45 -2.72 2.12
C GLU A 139 -15.74 -1.58 1.14
N ARG A 140 -14.97 -1.51 0.03
CA ARG A 140 -15.07 -0.47 -1.01
C ARG A 140 -14.98 0.95 -0.44
N LYS A 141 -14.16 1.13 0.60
CA LYS A 141 -13.89 2.42 1.24
C LYS A 141 -12.42 2.79 1.03
N PRO A 142 -12.08 4.08 0.93
CA PRO A 142 -10.67 4.46 0.90
C PRO A 142 -10.01 4.07 2.24
N PRO A 143 -8.76 3.57 2.21
CA PRO A 143 -7.95 3.49 3.42
C PRO A 143 -7.78 4.89 4.01
N ASP A 144 -8.16 5.05 5.27
CA ASP A 144 -8.15 6.32 5.98
C ASP A 144 -7.22 6.27 7.20
N LYS A 145 -6.84 7.44 7.72
CA LYS A 145 -5.90 7.55 8.84
C LYS A 145 -6.43 6.88 10.12
N GLY A 146 -7.75 6.92 10.35
CA GLY A 146 -8.39 6.33 11.52
C GLY A 146 -8.24 4.81 11.54
N LEU A 147 -8.44 4.16 10.39
CA LEU A 147 -8.19 2.73 10.21
C LEU A 147 -6.75 2.35 10.58
N PHE A 148 -5.76 3.07 10.06
CA PHE A 148 -4.36 2.75 10.33
C PHE A 148 -3.97 3.02 11.79
N ILE A 149 -4.47 4.09 12.42
CA ILE A 149 -4.26 4.33 13.85
C ILE A 149 -4.80 3.13 14.65
N ALA A 150 -6.04 2.71 14.39
CA ALA A 150 -6.64 1.59 15.10
C ALA A 150 -5.89 0.27 14.87
N LEU A 151 -5.44 0.00 13.65
CA LEU A 151 -4.63 -1.18 13.32
C LEU A 151 -3.27 -1.16 14.03
N ILE A 152 -2.60 0.00 14.02
CA ILE A 152 -1.29 0.16 14.65
C ILE A 152 -1.40 -0.05 16.16
N ASP A 153 -2.36 0.64 16.79
CA ASP A 153 -2.47 0.68 18.25
C ASP A 153 -2.98 -0.64 18.84
N ASN A 154 -3.95 -1.28 18.17
CA ASN A 154 -4.63 -2.44 18.75
C ASN A 154 -4.12 -3.80 18.26
N VAL A 155 -3.35 -3.84 17.16
CA VAL A 155 -2.89 -5.10 16.56
C VAL A 155 -1.38 -5.12 16.40
N VAL A 156 -0.82 -4.14 15.68
CA VAL A 156 0.60 -4.16 15.30
C VAL A 156 1.51 -3.95 16.50
N MET A 157 1.30 -2.87 17.27
CA MET A 157 2.15 -2.56 18.42
C MET A 157 2.09 -3.65 19.51
N PRO A 158 0.91 -4.20 19.88
CA PRO A 158 0.85 -5.34 20.79
C PRO A 158 1.60 -6.58 20.29
N ALA A 159 1.41 -6.95 19.01
CA ALA A 159 2.06 -8.12 18.42
C ALA A 159 3.58 -8.00 18.33
N LEU A 160 4.10 -6.78 18.12
CA LEU A 160 5.54 -6.51 18.09
C LEU A 160 6.18 -6.50 19.49
N LYS A 161 5.44 -6.01 20.50
CA LYS A 161 5.95 -5.95 21.88
C LYS A 161 5.93 -7.30 22.58
N ASN A 162 4.85 -8.06 22.40
CA ASN A 162 4.64 -9.35 23.05
C ASN A 162 4.39 -10.43 22.00
N PRO A 163 5.39 -10.81 21.19
CA PRO A 163 5.23 -11.95 20.30
C PRO A 163 4.99 -13.21 21.15
N GLY A 164 4.01 -14.01 20.73
CA GLY A 164 3.69 -15.29 21.38
C GLY A 164 4.83 -16.29 21.36
#